data_AF-A0A3M9YS07-F1
#
_entry.id   AF-A0A3M9YS07-F1
#
_cell.length_a   1.000
_cell.length_b   1.000
_cell.length_c   1.000
_cell.angle_alpha   90.00
_cell.angle_beta   90.00
_cell.angle_gamma   90.00
#
_symmetry.space_group_name_H-M   'P 1'
#
loop_
_entity.id
_entity.type
_entity.pdbx_description
1 polymer ?
#
loop_
_entity_poly.entity_id
_entity_poly.type
_entity_poly.pdbx_seq_one_letter_code
_entity_poly.pdbx_strand_id
1 'polypeptide(L)'
;MMRRHEVSRLPLGALDAANAFMAFHLDAARATLARPDTTALAIILPPAPHDHRDWRLALARDLAREMAPKRVNVVAGLPGEACEASLRFLSDAHGLTGQYLVCHE
;
A
#
# COMPACT_ATOMS: atom_id res chain seq x y z
N MET A 1 -0.33 -16.08 2.36
CA MET A 1 -1.45 -15.38 1.70
C MET A 1 -1.16 -13.88 1.63
N MET A 2 -1.83 -13.16 0.71
CA MET A 2 -1.78 -11.70 0.69
C MET A 2 -2.63 -11.14 1.85
N ARG A 3 -2.07 -10.18 2.60
CA ARG A 3 -2.78 -9.40 3.62
C ARG A 3 -3.11 -8.01 3.10
N ARG A 4 -4.08 -7.34 3.72
CA ARG A 4 -4.48 -5.97 3.44
C ARG A 4 -4.22 -5.10 4.66
N HIS A 5 -3.71 -3.88 4.47
CA HIS A 5 -3.54 -2.88 5.53
C HIS A 5 -4.24 -1.61 5.10
N GLU A 6 -5.40 -1.35 5.70
CA GLU A 6 -6.27 -0.23 5.34
C GLU A 6 -5.95 1.01 6.16
N VAL A 7 -5.76 2.14 5.48
CA VAL A 7 -5.56 3.45 6.08
C VAL A 7 -6.78 4.32 5.78
N SER A 8 -7.60 4.57 6.79
CA SER A 8 -8.89 5.24 6.59
C SER A 8 -8.77 6.75 6.37
N ARG A 9 -7.77 7.39 7.00
CA ARG A 9 -7.58 8.85 6.93
C ARG A 9 -6.11 9.20 7.08
N LEU A 10 -5.68 10.19 6.31
CA LEU A 10 -4.40 10.88 6.45
C LEU A 10 -4.65 12.40 6.40
N PRO A 11 -3.71 13.22 6.92
CA PRO A 11 -3.68 14.66 6.66
C PRO A 11 -3.79 15.02 5.18
N LEU A 12 -4.26 16.24 4.88
CA LEU A 12 -4.45 16.69 3.49
C LEU A 12 -3.12 16.96 2.79
N GLY A 13 -2.16 17.60 3.47
CA GLY A 13 -0.85 17.93 2.92
C GLY A 13 0.00 16.68 2.67
N ALA A 14 0.67 16.60 1.52
CA ALA A 14 1.45 15.43 1.14
C ALA A 14 2.56 15.06 2.15
N LEU A 15 3.27 16.07 2.67
CA LEU A 15 4.32 15.86 3.69
C LEU A 15 3.74 15.40 5.03
N ASP A 16 2.66 16.03 5.48
CA ASP A 16 1.98 15.65 6.73
C ASP A 16 1.40 14.23 6.64
N ALA A 17 0.85 13.86 5.47
CA ALA A 17 0.34 12.52 5.19
C ALA A 17 1.45 11.48 5.19
N ALA A 18 2.58 11.77 4.53
CA ALA A 18 3.75 10.90 4.54
C ALA A 18 4.28 10.72 5.98
N ASN A 19 4.44 11.81 6.73
CA ASN A 19 4.87 11.74 8.13
C ASN A 19 3.91 10.91 8.98
N ALA A 20 2.60 11.13 8.87
CA ALA A 20 1.60 10.36 9.59
C ALA A 20 1.64 8.86 9.21
N PHE A 21 1.83 8.53 7.93
CA PHE A 21 2.00 7.14 7.51
C PHE A 21 3.24 6.51 8.17
N MET A 22 4.38 7.18 8.09
CA MET A 22 5.63 6.66 8.65
C MET A 22 5.56 6.52 10.17
N ALA A 23 4.94 7.49 10.87
CA ALA A 23 4.82 7.49 12.32
C ALA A 23 3.83 6.46 12.86
N PHE A 24 2.71 6.20 12.16
CA PHE A 24 1.60 5.44 12.73
C PHE A 24 1.27 4.14 12.02
N HIS A 25 1.74 3.94 10.79
CA HIS A 25 1.36 2.78 9.97
C HIS A 25 2.53 1.91 9.51
N LEU A 26 3.74 2.47 9.40
CA LEU A 26 4.89 1.73 8.87
C LEU A 26 5.22 0.48 9.70
N ASP A 27 5.29 0.61 11.01
CA ASP A 27 5.62 -0.51 11.89
C ASP A 27 4.52 -1.59 11.89
N ALA A 28 3.26 -1.20 11.77
CA ALA A 28 2.15 -2.15 11.63
C ALA A 28 2.20 -2.91 10.31
N ALA A 29 2.57 -2.24 9.20
CA ALA A 29 2.79 -2.88 7.91
C ALA A 29 3.96 -3.87 7.98
N ARG A 30 5.09 -3.49 8.58
CA ARG A 30 6.25 -4.35 8.82
C ARG A 30 5.91 -5.54 9.70
N ALA A 31 5.20 -5.34 10.81
CA ALA A 31 4.77 -6.41 11.70
C ALA A 31 3.86 -7.41 10.97
N THR A 32 2.95 -6.93 10.12
CA THR A 32 2.11 -7.78 9.27
C THR A 32 2.97 -8.60 8.31
N LEU A 33 3.93 -7.97 7.65
CA LEU A 33 4.87 -8.63 6.75
C LEU A 33 5.82 -9.59 7.47
N ALA A 34 6.14 -9.40 8.74
CA ALA A 34 7.00 -10.30 9.51
C ALA A 34 6.32 -11.66 9.78
N ARG A 35 4.99 -11.73 9.75
CA ARG A 35 4.25 -12.96 10.03
C ARG A 35 4.59 -14.09 9.04
N PRO A 36 4.77 -15.34 9.50
CA PRO A 36 5.12 -16.47 8.64
C PRO A 36 4.08 -16.78 7.55
N ASP A 37 2.79 -16.57 7.85
CA ASP A 37 1.67 -16.84 6.94
C ASP A 37 1.48 -15.76 5.86
N THR A 38 2.19 -14.64 5.97
CA THR A 38 2.07 -13.50 5.07
C THR A 38 3.11 -13.60 3.95
N THR A 39 2.61 -13.65 2.72
CA THR A 39 3.42 -13.75 1.49
C THR A 39 3.41 -12.46 0.67
N ALA A 40 2.41 -11.60 0.90
CA ALA A 40 2.28 -10.29 0.26
C ALA A 40 1.46 -9.35 1.14
N LEU A 41 1.64 -8.04 0.97
CA LEU A 41 0.84 -6.99 1.59
C LEU A 41 0.34 -5.99 0.53
N ALA A 42 -0.96 -5.71 0.55
CA ALA A 42 -1.53 -4.57 -0.13
C ALA A 42 -1.86 -3.48 0.90
N ILE A 43 -1.22 -2.31 0.78
CA ILE A 43 -1.52 -1.13 1.60
C ILE A 43 -2.55 -0.29 0.86
N ILE A 44 -3.68 -0.02 1.49
CA ILE A 44 -4.81 0.71 0.88
C ILE A 44 -4.84 2.11 1.49
N LEU A 45 -4.61 3.12 0.67
CA LEU A 45 -4.57 4.53 1.06
C LEU A 45 -5.83 5.27 0.57
N PRO A 46 -6.26 6.33 1.27
CA PRO A 46 -7.36 7.16 0.78
C PRO A 46 -6.94 7.88 -0.52
N PRO A 47 -7.92 8.27 -1.37
CA PRO A 47 -7.65 9.13 -2.50
C PRO A 47 -6.92 10.41 -2.07
N ALA A 48 -6.01 10.88 -2.90
CA ALA A 48 -5.33 12.15 -2.67
C ALA A 48 -4.93 12.80 -4.01
N PRO A 49 -4.64 14.11 -4.02
CA PRO A 49 -4.17 14.78 -5.22
C PRO A 49 -2.79 14.26 -5.68
N HIS A 50 -2.39 14.68 -6.89
CA HIS A 50 -1.21 14.16 -7.58
C HIS A 50 0.12 14.40 -6.84
N ASP A 51 0.19 15.41 -5.98
CA ASP A 51 1.36 15.75 -5.16
C ASP A 51 1.70 14.68 -4.10
N HIS A 52 0.79 13.74 -3.82
CA HIS A 52 1.05 12.57 -2.98
C HIS A 52 1.76 11.42 -3.70
N ARG A 53 1.89 11.48 -5.03
CA ARG A 53 2.32 10.33 -5.84
C ARG A 53 3.70 9.81 -5.47
N ASP A 54 4.66 10.72 -5.26
CA ASP A 54 6.06 10.32 -5.16
C ASP A 54 6.37 9.60 -3.85
N TRP A 55 5.87 10.11 -2.72
CA TRP A 55 6.08 9.44 -1.42
C TRP A 55 5.36 8.09 -1.35
N ARG A 56 4.17 7.97 -1.96
CA ARG A 56 3.41 6.70 -2.01
C ARG A 56 4.12 5.65 -2.86
N LEU A 57 4.68 6.06 -3.99
CA LEU A 57 5.47 5.16 -4.85
C LEU A 57 6.81 4.79 -4.20
N ALA A 58 7.48 5.74 -3.55
CA ALA A 58 8.70 5.48 -2.79
C ALA A 58 8.43 4.45 -1.68
N LEU A 59 7.39 4.66 -0.89
CA LEU A 59 6.93 3.73 0.15
C LEU A 59 6.73 2.31 -0.42
N ALA A 60 6.00 2.16 -1.52
CA ALA A 60 5.76 0.86 -2.14
C ALA A 60 7.08 0.17 -2.54
N ARG A 61 7.97 0.90 -3.21
CA ARG A 61 9.25 0.39 -3.71
C ARG A 61 10.21 0.03 -2.58
N ASP A 62 10.29 0.86 -1.56
CA ASP A 62 11.23 0.67 -0.46
C ASP A 62 10.82 -0.51 0.40
N LEU A 63 9.53 -0.62 0.76
CA LEU A 63 9.01 -1.81 1.46
C LEU A 63 9.14 -3.09 0.62
N ALA A 64 8.95 -3.01 -0.70
CA ALA A 64 9.13 -4.16 -1.58
C ALA A 64 10.58 -4.67 -1.61
N ARG A 65 11.57 -3.76 -1.56
CA ARG A 65 12.99 -4.13 -1.47
C ARG A 65 13.35 -4.66 -0.09
N GLU A 66 12.88 -3.99 0.95
CA GLU A 66 13.12 -4.36 2.35
C GLU A 66 12.58 -5.76 2.67
N MET A 67 11.39 -6.10 2.18
CA MET A 67 10.68 -7.32 2.57
C MET A 67 10.85 -8.48 1.59
N ALA A 68 11.73 -8.37 0.60
CA ALA A 68 11.98 -9.45 -0.35
C ALA A 68 12.31 -10.77 0.40
N PRO A 69 11.71 -11.90 0.01
CA PRO A 69 10.92 -12.14 -1.20
C PRO A 69 9.40 -11.88 -1.07
N LYS A 70 8.92 -11.31 0.04
CA LYS A 70 7.49 -10.94 0.21
C LYS A 70 7.16 -9.73 -0.67
N ARG A 71 5.94 -9.69 -1.20
CA ARG A 71 5.50 -8.61 -2.09
C ARG A 71 4.81 -7.50 -1.33
N VAL A 72 5.04 -6.24 -1.73
CA VAL A 72 4.35 -5.09 -1.16
C VAL A 72 3.89 -4.19 -2.28
N ASN A 73 2.61 -3.83 -2.30
CA ASN A 73 2.04 -2.88 -3.25
C ASN A 73 1.12 -1.91 -2.52
N VAL A 74 0.94 -0.73 -3.10
CA VAL A 74 0.06 0.32 -2.58
C VAL A 74 -1.09 0.52 -3.58
N VAL A 75 -2.31 0.58 -3.07
CA VAL A 75 -3.52 0.92 -3.82
C VAL A 75 -4.12 2.17 -3.20
N ALA A 76 -4.48 3.18 -4.00
CA ALA A 76 -5.19 4.36 -3.53
C ALA A 76 -6.51 4.50 -4.25
N GLY A 77 -7.59 4.71 -3.50
CA GLY A 77 -8.94 4.83 -4.06
C GLY A 77 -10.00 4.74 -2.98
N LEU A 78 -11.25 4.97 -3.37
CA LEU A 78 -12.38 4.72 -2.50
C LEU A 78 -12.67 3.20 -2.43
N PRO A 79 -13.25 2.71 -1.31
CA PRO A 79 -13.79 1.37 -1.27
C PRO A 79 -14.82 1.19 -2.39
N GLY A 80 -14.71 0.10 -3.17
CA GLY A 80 -15.57 -0.13 -4.31
C GLY A 80 -15.02 -1.20 -5.26
N GLU A 81 -15.73 -1.42 -6.36
CA GLU A 81 -15.41 -2.49 -7.31
C GLU A 81 -14.00 -2.34 -7.91
N ALA A 82 -13.61 -1.13 -8.29
CA ALA A 82 -12.29 -0.86 -8.86
C ALA A 82 -11.13 -1.18 -7.88
N CYS A 83 -11.32 -0.83 -6.60
CA CYS A 83 -10.37 -1.16 -5.54
C CYS A 83 -10.29 -2.68 -5.34
N GLU A 84 -11.42 -3.37 -5.22
CA GLU A 84 -11.46 -4.82 -5.07
C GLU A 84 -10.91 -5.57 -6.28
N ALA A 85 -11.15 -5.08 -7.51
CA ALA A 85 -10.58 -5.65 -8.73
C ALA A 85 -9.05 -5.52 -8.75
N SER A 86 -8.52 -4.36 -8.34
CA SER A 86 -7.08 -4.15 -8.22
C SER A 86 -6.46 -5.05 -7.16
N LEU A 87 -7.11 -5.24 -6.02
CA LEU A 87 -6.66 -6.15 -4.97
C LEU A 87 -6.69 -7.61 -5.41
N ARG A 88 -7.73 -8.05 -6.13
CA ARG A 88 -7.76 -9.40 -6.73
C ARG A 88 -6.60 -9.60 -7.71
N PHE A 89 -6.41 -8.65 -8.62
CA PHE A 89 -5.29 -8.69 -9.57
C PHE A 89 -3.93 -8.81 -8.85
N LEU A 90 -3.67 -8.01 -7.82
CA LEU A 90 -2.42 -8.08 -7.05
C LEU A 90 -2.23 -9.39 -6.28
N SER A 91 -3.34 -10.00 -5.82
CA SER A 91 -3.31 -11.32 -5.18
C SER A 91 -2.76 -12.38 -6.13
N ASP A 92 -3.24 -12.36 -7.38
CA ASP A 92 -2.93 -13.36 -8.41
C ASP A 92 -1.62 -13.05 -9.15
N ALA A 93 -1.17 -11.80 -9.16
CA ALA A 93 0.07 -11.37 -9.80
C ALA A 93 1.31 -11.66 -8.93
N HIS A 94 1.73 -12.93 -8.89
CA HIS A 94 2.86 -13.39 -8.06
C HIS A 94 4.22 -12.76 -8.38
N GLY A 95 4.39 -12.12 -9.55
CA GLY A 95 5.62 -11.41 -9.94
C GLY A 95 5.61 -9.91 -9.65
N LEU A 96 4.50 -9.35 -9.15
CA LEU A 96 4.32 -7.90 -9.06
C LEU A 96 4.51 -7.37 -7.63
N THR A 97 5.49 -6.49 -7.46
CA THR A 97 5.81 -5.83 -6.18
C THR A 97 6.30 -4.40 -6.44
N GLY A 98 6.25 -3.54 -5.43
CA GLY A 98 6.72 -2.15 -5.49
C GLY A 98 5.85 -1.23 -6.33
N GLN A 99 4.59 -1.58 -6.56
CA GLN A 99 3.67 -0.78 -7.40
C GLN A 99 2.80 0.15 -6.58
N TYR A 100 2.44 1.27 -7.20
CA TYR A 100 1.40 2.19 -6.74
C TYR A 100 0.29 2.27 -7.79
N LEU A 101 -0.90 1.81 -7.44
CA LEU A 101 -2.09 1.80 -8.30
C LEU A 101 -3.09 2.83 -7.77
N VAL A 102 -3.65 3.64 -8.67
CA VAL A 102 -4.75 4.56 -8.34
C VAL A 102 -6.03 4.00 -8.95
N CYS A 103 -7.01 3.73 -8.11
CA CYS A 103 -8.35 3.36 -8.51
C CYS A 103 -9.18 4.63 -8.62
N HIS A 104 -9.63 4.92 -9.83
CA HIS A 104 -10.70 5.88 -10.08
C HIS A 104 -12.04 5.15 -9.91
N GLU A 105 -13.10 5.89 -9.61
CA GLU A 105 -14.47 5.35 -9.72
C GLU A 105 -14.75 4.84 -11.14
#